data_AF-A0A8H6LN72-F1
#
_entry.id   AF-A0A8H6LN72-F1
#
_cell.length_a   1.000
_cell.length_b   1.000
_cell.length_c   1.000
_cell.angle_alpha   90.00
_cell.angle_beta   90.00
_cell.angle_gamma   90.00
#
_symmetry.space_group_name_H-M   'P 1'
#
loop_
_entity.id
_entity.type
_entity.pdbx_description
1 polymer ?
#
loop_
_entity_poly.entity_id
_entity_poly.type
_entity_poly.pdbx_seq_one_letter_code
_entity_poly.pdbx_strand_id
1 'polypeptide(L)'
;MADEFKAWQRMIADPALQRKLASQVVVNQLGMIVSGPYYGTQEEWESLAAENDFFRRHNRKDENFVLNDWLGYMTHLADEAVLPLGTGQPTPIYCKSLAFTNQTLILDDTIDDLFKYFDDAHKGSPLWFAYFDLEGGAINDVPPNATAFAHRDALFYMQSHVIGLD
;
A
#
# COMPACT_ATOMS: atom_id res chain seq x y z
N MET A 1 -8.26 -1.29 12.06
CA MET A 1 -7.35 -0.79 11.02
C MET A 1 -5.89 -0.93 11.42
N ALA A 2 -5.50 -0.48 12.62
CA ALA A 2 -4.11 -0.60 13.08
C ALA A 2 -3.61 -2.06 13.10
N ASP A 3 -4.39 -2.99 13.64
CA ASP A 3 -4.01 -4.41 13.70
C ASP A 3 -3.89 -5.04 12.31
N GLU A 4 -4.75 -4.67 11.37
CA GLU A 4 -4.68 -5.07 9.97
C GLU A 4 -3.44 -4.49 9.28
N PHE A 5 -3.07 -3.25 9.57
CA PHE A 5 -1.84 -2.64 9.05
C PHE A 5 -0.59 -3.30 9.63
N LYS A 6 -0.54 -3.56 10.95
CA LYS A 6 0.55 -4.32 11.59
C LYS A 6 0.72 -5.69 10.93
N ALA A 7 -0.40 -6.35 10.67
CA ALA A 7 -0.44 -7.63 9.97
C ALA A 7 0.10 -7.53 8.54
N TRP A 8 -0.27 -6.50 7.79
CA TRP A 8 0.26 -6.23 6.46
C TRP A 8 1.77 -5.93 6.49
N GLN A 9 2.23 -5.06 7.39
CA GLN A 9 3.66 -4.73 7.53
C GLN A 9 4.49 -5.97 7.84
N ARG A 10 4.01 -6.85 8.72
CA ARG A 10 4.66 -8.14 9.01
C ARG A 10 4.72 -9.05 7.79
N MET A 11 3.65 -9.10 6.98
CA MET A 11 3.61 -9.90 5.75
C MET A 11 4.67 -9.41 4.76
N ILE A 12 4.72 -8.11 4.48
CA ILE A 12 5.65 -7.56 3.47
C ILE A 12 7.11 -7.59 3.94
N ALA A 13 7.36 -7.58 5.24
CA ALA A 13 8.69 -7.68 5.83
C ALA A 13 9.21 -9.13 5.93
N ASP A 14 8.38 -10.13 5.64
CA ASP A 14 8.79 -11.53 5.67
C ASP A 14 9.80 -11.81 4.53
N PRO A 15 11.05 -12.19 4.83
CA PRO A 15 12.04 -12.51 3.80
C PRO A 15 11.67 -13.73 2.95
N ALA A 16 10.73 -14.58 3.40
CA ALA A 16 10.20 -15.70 2.64
C ALA A 16 9.06 -15.31 1.68
N LEU A 17 8.55 -14.07 1.75
CA LEU A 17 7.51 -13.59 0.85
C LEU A 17 8.00 -13.65 -0.61
N GLN A 18 7.17 -14.25 -1.47
CA GLN A 18 7.50 -14.38 -2.88
C GLN A 18 7.45 -13.01 -3.57
N ARG A 19 8.46 -12.72 -4.40
CA ARG A 19 8.56 -11.49 -5.22
C ARG A 19 7.49 -11.34 -6.31
N LYS A 20 6.56 -12.30 -6.41
CA LYS A 20 5.41 -12.28 -7.33
C LYS A 20 4.26 -11.45 -6.80
N LEU A 21 4.28 -11.03 -5.53
CA LEU A 21 3.26 -10.18 -4.94
C LEU A 21 3.71 -8.72 -4.96
N ALA A 22 2.90 -7.84 -5.55
CA ALA A 22 2.92 -6.42 -5.20
C ALA A 22 1.73 -6.13 -4.28
N SER A 23 1.87 -5.15 -3.39
CA SER A 23 0.82 -4.81 -2.43
C SER A 23 0.87 -3.34 -2.05
N GLN A 24 -0.31 -2.74 -1.90
CA GLN A 24 -0.52 -1.38 -1.45
C GLN A 24 -1.57 -1.37 -0.35
N VAL A 25 -1.38 -0.50 0.64
CA VAL A 25 -2.43 -0.08 1.55
C VAL A 25 -2.86 1.34 1.21
N VAL A 26 -4.16 1.56 1.07
CA VAL A 26 -4.75 2.90 0.94
C VAL A 26 -5.60 3.17 2.18
N VAL A 27 -5.27 4.22 2.92
CA VAL A 27 -6.07 4.72 4.03
C VAL A 27 -6.69 6.06 3.64
N ASN A 28 -8.00 6.21 3.86
CA ASN A 28 -8.74 7.45 3.61
C ASN A 28 -9.90 7.60 4.62
N GLN A 29 -10.77 8.58 4.42
CA GLN A 29 -11.91 8.84 5.30
C GLN A 29 -12.91 7.67 5.41
N LEU A 30 -12.98 6.78 4.41
CA LEU A 30 -13.89 5.63 4.38
C LEU A 30 -13.29 4.40 5.08
N GLY A 31 -11.98 4.37 5.31
CA GLY A 31 -11.29 3.28 5.97
C GLY A 31 -9.98 2.91 5.29
N MET A 32 -9.66 1.62 5.34
CA MET A 32 -8.41 1.07 4.82
C MET A 32 -8.68 -0.06 3.83
N ILE A 33 -8.01 -0.01 2.68
CA ILE A 33 -8.04 -1.05 1.65
C ILE A 33 -6.62 -1.59 1.49
N VAL A 34 -6.50 -2.91 1.40
CA VAL A 34 -5.25 -3.59 1.00
C VAL A 34 -5.50 -4.25 -0.34
N SER A 35 -4.73 -3.89 -1.35
CA SER A 35 -4.88 -4.39 -2.72
C SER A 35 -3.51 -4.68 -3.32
N GLY A 36 -3.46 -5.42 -4.42
CA GLY A 36 -2.22 -5.69 -5.12
C GLY A 36 -2.30 -6.86 -6.10
N PRO A 37 -1.53 -6.81 -7.20
CA PRO A 37 -1.50 -7.90 -8.17
C PRO A 37 -0.59 -9.03 -7.68
N TYR A 38 -0.96 -10.25 -8.06
CA TYR A 38 -0.10 -11.42 -7.97
C TYR A 38 0.31 -11.87 -9.37
N TYR A 39 1.62 -11.92 -9.63
CA TYR A 39 2.22 -12.30 -10.91
C TYR A 39 2.47 -13.80 -10.97
N GLY A 40 1.41 -14.58 -11.17
CA GLY A 40 1.50 -16.03 -11.25
C GLY A 40 0.21 -16.71 -11.69
N THR A 41 0.13 -18.02 -11.54
CA THR A 41 -1.11 -18.77 -11.80
C THR A 41 -2.09 -18.64 -10.64
N GLN A 42 -3.37 -18.93 -10.90
CA GLN A 42 -4.38 -18.98 -9.84
C GLN A 42 -4.03 -20.03 -8.77
N GLU A 43 -3.51 -21.20 -9.16
CA GLU A 43 -3.10 -22.25 -8.23
C GLU A 43 -1.95 -21.79 -7.31
N GLU A 44 -0.97 -21.06 -7.87
CA GLU A 44 0.13 -20.49 -7.08
C GLU A 44 -0.40 -19.45 -6.08
N TRP A 45 -1.34 -18.59 -6.50
CA TRP A 45 -2.00 -17.63 -5.60
C TRP A 45 -2.78 -18.33 -4.48
N GLU A 46 -3.60 -19.33 -4.82
CA GLU A 46 -4.41 -20.06 -3.84
C GLU A 46 -3.52 -20.79 -2.82
N SER A 47 -2.39 -21.35 -3.25
CA SER A 47 -1.40 -21.97 -2.35
C SER A 47 -0.80 -20.93 -1.41
N LEU A 48 -0.32 -19.79 -1.93
CA LEU A 48 0.23 -18.70 -1.12
C LEU A 48 -0.81 -18.18 -0.12
N ALA A 49 -2.05 -17.99 -0.57
CA ALA A 49 -3.13 -17.47 0.25
C ALA A 49 -3.56 -18.43 1.36
N ALA A 50 -3.38 -19.74 1.18
CA ALA A 50 -3.64 -20.76 2.19
C ALA A 50 -2.52 -20.84 3.25
N GLU A 51 -1.27 -20.64 2.84
CA GLU A 51 -0.08 -20.74 3.70
C GLU A 51 0.21 -19.47 4.49
N ASN A 52 -0.09 -18.30 3.92
CA ASN A 52 0.24 -17.02 4.55
C ASN A 52 -0.87 -16.57 5.52
N ASP A 53 -0.48 -16.26 6.76
CA ASP A 53 -1.41 -15.87 7.83
C ASP A 53 -2.17 -14.57 7.58
N PHE A 54 -1.61 -13.63 6.80
CA PHE A 54 -2.35 -12.43 6.40
C PHE A 54 -3.50 -12.81 5.48
N PHE A 55 -3.18 -13.50 4.37
CA PHE A 55 -4.19 -13.90 3.41
C PHE A 55 -5.20 -14.85 4.00
N ARG A 56 -4.82 -15.84 4.79
CA ARG A 56 -5.76 -16.80 5.42
C ARG A 56 -6.83 -16.11 6.27
N ARG A 57 -6.51 -15.00 6.93
CA ARG A 57 -7.49 -14.20 7.72
C ARG A 57 -8.46 -13.42 6.85
N HIS A 58 -8.06 -13.07 5.63
CA HIS A 58 -8.81 -12.23 4.70
C HIS A 58 -9.29 -12.99 3.45
N ASN A 59 -8.98 -14.29 3.30
CA ASN A 59 -9.34 -15.11 2.15
C ASN A 59 -10.78 -15.64 2.23
N ARG A 60 -11.73 -14.75 2.51
CA ARG A 60 -13.17 -15.05 2.47
C ARG A 60 -13.69 -14.65 1.10
N LYS A 61 -14.39 -15.59 0.43
CA LYS A 61 -14.99 -15.35 -0.89
C LYS A 61 -15.94 -14.15 -0.93
N ASP A 62 -16.45 -13.74 0.22
CA ASP A 62 -17.41 -12.66 0.39
C ASP A 62 -16.74 -11.29 0.63
N GLU A 63 -15.41 -11.27 0.86
CA GLU A 63 -14.61 -10.08 1.21
C GLU A 63 -13.58 -9.72 0.12
N ASN A 64 -13.37 -10.58 -0.88
CA ASN A 64 -12.34 -10.41 -1.92
C ASN A 64 -12.93 -10.11 -3.30
N PHE A 65 -12.52 -8.99 -3.88
CA PHE A 65 -12.75 -8.67 -5.28
C PHE A 65 -11.52 -9.09 -6.11
N VAL A 66 -11.64 -10.19 -6.84
CA VAL A 66 -10.55 -10.73 -7.67
C VAL A 66 -10.75 -10.28 -9.11
N LEU A 67 -9.86 -9.41 -9.59
CA LEU A 67 -9.74 -9.06 -11.00
C LEU A 67 -8.72 -9.99 -11.66
N ASN A 68 -9.19 -10.92 -12.50
CA ASN A 68 -8.33 -11.89 -13.20
C ASN A 68 -7.71 -11.35 -14.50
N ASP A 69 -7.83 -10.04 -14.76
CA ASP A 69 -7.30 -9.40 -15.96
C ASP A 69 -6.44 -8.20 -15.60
N TRP A 70 -5.23 -8.16 -16.17
CA TRP A 70 -4.28 -7.05 -15.97
C TRP A 70 -4.86 -5.72 -16.46
N LEU A 71 -5.68 -5.74 -17.51
CA LEU A 71 -6.36 -4.54 -18.01
C LEU A 71 -7.43 -4.07 -17.02
N GLY A 72 -8.17 -5.00 -16.42
CA GLY A 72 -9.12 -4.71 -15.33
C GLY A 72 -8.44 -4.10 -14.10
N TYR A 73 -7.27 -4.59 -13.70
CA TYR A 73 -6.47 -3.99 -12.63
C TYR A 73 -5.98 -2.59 -12.99
N MET A 74 -5.49 -2.38 -14.23
CA MET A 74 -5.09 -1.05 -14.69
C MET A 74 -6.27 -0.07 -14.75
N THR A 75 -7.48 -0.53 -15.08
CA THR A 75 -8.70 0.28 -15.00
C THR A 75 -9.05 0.61 -13.54
N HIS A 76 -8.91 -0.32 -12.61
CA HIS A 76 -9.13 -0.08 -11.19
C HIS A 76 -8.14 0.94 -10.60
N LEU A 77 -6.83 0.83 -10.93
CA LEU A 77 -5.83 1.82 -10.56
C LEU A 77 -6.09 3.19 -11.20
N ALA A 78 -6.57 3.19 -12.44
CA ALA A 78 -6.98 4.43 -13.10
C ALA A 78 -8.16 5.08 -12.37
N ASP A 79 -9.15 4.32 -11.91
CA ASP A 79 -10.28 4.87 -11.14
C ASP A 79 -9.85 5.45 -9.78
N GLU A 80 -8.90 4.80 -9.08
CA GLU A 80 -8.30 5.34 -7.84
C GLU A 80 -7.51 6.64 -8.09
N ALA A 81 -6.80 6.73 -9.23
CA ALA A 81 -6.07 7.93 -9.63
C ALA A 81 -6.96 9.05 -10.24
N VAL A 82 -8.14 8.69 -10.77
CA VAL A 82 -9.08 9.62 -11.43
C VAL A 82 -9.92 10.39 -10.42
N LEU A 83 -10.31 9.77 -9.30
CA LEU A 83 -11.18 10.40 -8.30
C LEU A 83 -10.64 11.73 -7.74
N PRO A 84 -9.32 11.98 -7.65
CA PRO A 84 -8.80 13.28 -7.25
C PRO A 84 -8.29 14.21 -8.39
N LEU A 85 -8.02 13.69 -9.59
CA LEU A 85 -7.29 14.41 -10.66
C LEU A 85 -8.02 14.51 -12.00
N GLY A 86 -9.11 13.77 -12.20
CA GLY A 86 -9.77 13.59 -13.48
C GLY A 86 -10.65 14.75 -13.96
N THR A 87 -10.82 15.82 -13.19
CA THR A 87 -11.76 16.92 -13.53
C THR A 87 -11.18 17.94 -14.52
N GLY A 88 -9.88 17.89 -14.82
CA GLY A 88 -9.20 18.88 -15.65
C GLY A 88 -9.12 20.27 -15.01
N GLN A 89 -9.50 20.41 -13.74
CA GLN A 89 -9.39 21.65 -12.98
C GLN A 89 -8.12 21.66 -12.13
N PRO A 90 -7.38 22.78 -12.07
CA PRO A 90 -6.28 22.94 -11.13
C PRO A 90 -6.83 22.85 -9.69
N THR A 91 -6.42 21.81 -8.98
CA THR A 91 -6.77 21.60 -7.57
C THR A 91 -5.48 21.71 -6.73
N PRO A 92 -5.46 22.50 -5.64
CA PRO A 92 -4.30 22.55 -4.77
C PRO A 92 -4.12 21.20 -4.07
N ILE A 93 -2.89 20.69 -4.08
CA ILE A 93 -2.53 19.40 -3.47
C ILE A 93 -1.29 19.59 -2.62
N TYR A 94 -1.29 18.98 -1.44
CA TYR A 94 -0.11 18.84 -0.61
C TYR A 94 0.25 17.36 -0.46
N CYS A 95 1.51 17.03 -0.76
CA CYS A 95 2.02 15.67 -0.67
C CYS A 95 3.30 15.61 0.17
N LYS A 96 3.47 14.51 0.89
CA LYS A 96 4.75 14.11 1.48
C LYS A 96 4.97 12.63 1.27
N SER A 97 6.22 12.22 1.25
CA SER A 97 6.60 10.82 1.22
C SER A 97 7.68 10.49 2.26
N LEU A 98 7.72 9.23 2.68
CA LEU A 98 8.72 8.67 3.59
C LEU A 98 9.01 7.22 3.19
N ALA A 99 10.28 6.84 3.20
CA ALA A 99 10.70 5.46 2.93
C ALA A 99 10.95 4.70 4.24
N PHE A 100 10.59 3.42 4.26
CA PHE A 100 10.86 2.51 5.37
C PHE A 100 11.69 1.33 4.87
N THR A 101 12.66 0.89 5.67
CA THR A 101 13.47 -0.30 5.40
C THR A 101 13.12 -1.42 6.38
N ASN A 102 13.67 -2.63 6.17
CA ASN A 102 13.54 -3.73 7.13
C ASN A 102 14.09 -3.39 8.53
N GLN A 103 14.96 -2.38 8.64
CA GLN A 103 15.58 -1.93 9.88
C GLN A 103 14.82 -0.79 10.55
N THR A 104 13.91 -0.14 9.83
CA THR A 104 13.16 1.03 10.30
C THR A 104 11.65 0.81 10.20
N LEU A 105 11.18 -0.43 10.31
CA LEU A 105 9.75 -0.74 10.33
C LEU A 105 9.04 0.07 11.42
N ILE A 106 7.78 0.43 11.18
CA ILE A 106 6.98 1.18 12.15
C ILE A 106 6.68 0.27 13.33
N LEU A 107 6.99 0.69 14.55
CA LEU A 107 6.69 -0.07 15.77
C LEU A 107 5.18 -0.19 15.98
N ASP A 108 4.72 -1.28 16.59
CA ASP A 108 3.29 -1.55 16.80
C ASP A 108 2.57 -0.39 17.52
N ASP A 109 3.13 0.13 18.62
CA ASP A 109 2.54 1.27 19.34
C ASP A 109 2.53 2.56 18.50
N THR A 110 3.53 2.72 17.62
CA THR A 110 3.59 3.87 16.69
C THR A 110 2.56 3.73 15.56
N ILE A 111 2.25 2.50 15.14
CA ILE A 111 1.14 2.24 14.21
C ILE A 111 -0.19 2.60 14.90
N ASP A 112 -0.37 2.24 16.17
CA ASP A 112 -1.58 2.62 16.93
C ASP A 112 -1.74 4.15 17.01
N ASP A 113 -0.66 4.86 17.34
CA ASP A 113 -0.65 6.33 17.34
C ASP A 113 -0.92 6.94 15.96
N LEU A 114 -0.39 6.34 14.89
CA LEU A 114 -0.63 6.77 13.52
C LEU A 114 -2.10 6.65 13.12
N PHE A 115 -2.74 5.51 13.40
CA PHE A 115 -4.16 5.34 13.10
C PHE A 115 -5.04 6.20 13.99
N LYS A 116 -4.67 6.40 15.26
CA LYS A 116 -5.31 7.41 16.12
C LYS A 116 -5.20 8.82 15.53
N TYR A 117 -4.05 9.20 14.98
CA TYR A 117 -3.88 10.47 14.29
C TYR A 117 -4.74 10.55 13.01
N PHE A 118 -4.92 9.44 12.29
CA PHE A 118 -5.83 9.41 11.16
C PHE A 118 -7.28 9.70 11.58
N ASP A 119 -7.72 9.18 12.72
CA ASP A 119 -9.08 9.39 13.24
C ASP A 119 -9.27 10.80 13.83
N ASP A 120 -8.30 11.30 14.60
CA ASP A 120 -8.48 12.49 15.44
C ASP A 120 -8.04 13.80 14.76
N ALA A 121 -7.06 13.75 13.85
CA ALA A 121 -6.43 14.97 13.35
C ALA A 121 -7.28 15.67 12.29
N HIS A 122 -7.38 17.00 12.41
CA HIS A 122 -7.98 17.85 11.39
C HIS A 122 -7.10 17.90 10.12
N LYS A 123 -7.53 17.21 9.06
CA LYS A 123 -6.74 17.03 7.83
C LYS A 123 -6.74 18.27 6.91
N GLY A 124 -7.60 19.26 7.18
CA GLY A 124 -7.76 20.45 6.32
C GLY A 124 -8.71 20.25 5.14
N SER A 125 -8.91 19.01 4.70
CA SER A 125 -9.88 18.62 3.68
C SER A 125 -10.41 17.20 3.97
N PRO A 126 -11.68 16.90 3.65
CA PRO A 126 -12.18 15.51 3.71
C PRO A 126 -11.52 14.61 2.66
N LEU A 127 -10.98 15.18 1.57
CA LEU A 127 -10.31 14.42 0.52
C LEU A 127 -8.81 14.30 0.82
N TRP A 128 -8.46 13.22 1.51
CA TRP A 128 -7.09 12.87 1.85
C TRP A 128 -6.84 11.37 1.72
N PHE A 129 -5.58 11.01 1.48
CA PHE A 129 -5.15 9.62 1.33
C PHE A 129 -3.78 9.42 1.99
N ALA A 130 -3.57 8.26 2.59
CA ALA A 130 -2.25 7.76 2.95
C ALA A 130 -2.02 6.41 2.25
N TYR A 131 -1.07 6.40 1.33
CA TYR A 131 -0.64 5.21 0.59
C TYR A 131 0.55 4.58 1.30
N PHE A 132 0.59 3.25 1.33
CA PHE A 132 1.75 2.47 1.76
C PHE A 132 2.05 1.40 0.71
N ASP A 133 3.14 1.57 -0.02
CA ASP A 133 3.45 0.81 -1.24
C ASP A 133 4.62 -0.14 -1.01
N LEU A 134 4.42 -1.44 -1.15
CA LEU A 134 5.51 -2.42 -1.16
C LEU A 134 6.35 -2.24 -2.43
N GLU A 135 7.58 -1.79 -2.24
CA GLU A 135 8.49 -1.35 -3.32
C GLU A 135 9.84 -2.08 -3.26
N GLY A 136 10.06 -2.88 -2.21
CA GLY A 136 11.16 -3.83 -2.13
C GLY A 136 11.02 -5.01 -3.10
N GLY A 137 11.98 -5.94 -3.06
CA GLY A 137 12.09 -7.07 -3.98
C GLY A 137 13.20 -6.85 -5.01
N ALA A 138 12.88 -6.91 -6.30
CA ALA A 138 13.88 -6.79 -7.37
C ALA A 138 14.61 -5.44 -7.37
N ILE A 139 13.96 -4.37 -6.88
CA ILE A 139 14.57 -3.04 -6.73
C ILE A 139 15.75 -3.08 -5.75
N ASN A 140 15.71 -3.93 -4.72
CA ASN A 140 16.78 -4.04 -3.73
C ASN A 140 18.04 -4.75 -4.23
N ASP A 141 17.95 -5.49 -5.35
CA ASP A 141 19.10 -6.19 -5.94
C ASP A 141 20.06 -5.22 -6.67
N VAL A 142 19.61 -3.99 -6.95
CA VAL A 142 20.40 -2.96 -7.64
C VAL A 142 21.21 -2.13 -6.63
N PRO A 143 22.53 -1.95 -6.80
CA PRO A 143 23.33 -1.13 -5.89
C PRO A 143 22.84 0.33 -5.79
N PRO A 144 22.86 0.96 -4.59
CA PRO A 144 22.42 2.35 -4.39
C PRO A 144 23.11 3.39 -5.28
N ASN A 145 24.33 3.13 -5.73
CA ASN A 145 25.12 4.02 -6.58
C ASN A 145 25.04 3.68 -8.08
N ALA A 146 24.22 2.70 -8.47
CA ALA A 146 24.08 2.31 -9.87
C ALA A 146 23.30 3.36 -10.70
N THR A 147 22.43 4.14 -10.05
CA THR A 147 21.67 5.22 -10.68
C THR A 147 21.51 6.40 -9.71
N ALA A 148 20.89 7.51 -10.16
CA ALA A 148 20.54 8.62 -9.28
C ALA A 148 19.43 8.29 -8.25
N PHE A 149 18.73 7.16 -8.42
CA PHE A 149 17.72 6.69 -7.47
C PHE A 149 18.40 5.87 -6.37
N ALA A 150 18.59 6.50 -5.21
CA ALA A 150 19.40 5.95 -4.12
C ALA A 150 18.67 4.98 -3.18
N HIS A 151 17.34 5.00 -3.17
CA HIS A 151 16.51 4.28 -2.19
C HIS A 151 16.37 2.77 -2.50
N ARG A 152 17.51 2.10 -2.68
CA ARG A 152 17.57 0.67 -3.01
C ARG A 152 17.41 -0.23 -1.78
N ASP A 153 17.34 0.32 -0.59
CA ASP A 153 17.10 -0.39 0.67
C ASP A 153 15.67 -0.24 1.20
N ALA A 154 14.84 0.56 0.52
CA ALA A 154 13.43 0.71 0.86
C ALA A 154 12.69 -0.63 0.72
N LEU A 155 11.89 -0.95 1.75
CA LEU A 155 10.91 -2.03 1.72
C LEU A 155 9.56 -1.49 1.23
N PHE A 156 9.09 -0.38 1.82
CA PHE A 156 7.87 0.28 1.38
C PHE A 156 7.97 1.80 1.53
N TYR A 157 7.17 2.51 0.75
CA TYR A 157 7.01 3.96 0.89
C TYR A 157 5.67 4.29 1.51
N MET A 158 5.63 5.32 2.33
CA MET A 158 4.39 6.02 2.68
C MET A 158 4.29 7.29 1.84
N GLN A 159 3.09 7.59 1.33
CA GLN A 159 2.78 8.86 0.69
C GLN A 159 1.47 9.42 1.25
N SER A 160 1.52 10.61 1.84
CA SER A 160 0.33 11.32 2.31
C SER A 160 -0.09 12.40 1.32
N HIS A 161 -1.37 12.45 0.98
CA HIS A 161 -1.98 13.41 0.07
C HIS A 161 -3.14 14.12 0.75
N VAL A 162 -3.21 15.44 0.61
CA VAL A 162 -4.40 16.24 0.94
C VAL A 162 -4.74 17.12 -0.24
N ILE A 163 -6.03 17.17 -0.59
CA ILE A 163 -6.49 17.73 -1.86
C ILE A 163 -7.58 18.77 -1.57
N GLY A 164 -7.49 19.93 -2.22
CA GLY A 164 -8.42 21.03 -1.98
C GLY A 164 -8.17 21.72 -0.64
N LEU A 165 -6.90 21.96 -0.29
CA LEU A 165 -6.55 22.81 0.85
C LEU A 165 -6.93 24.26 0.54
N ASP A 166 -7.69 24.88 1.46
CA ASP A 166 -8.06 26.31 1.45
C ASP A 166 -7.10 27.16 2.30
#